data_AF-A0A3D2SZ76-F1
#
_entry.id   AF-A0A3D2SZ76-F1
#
_cell.length_a   1.000
_cell.length_b   1.000
_cell.length_c   1.000
_cell.angle_alpha   90.00
_cell.angle_beta   90.00
_cell.angle_gamma   90.00
#
_symmetry.space_group_name_H-M   'P 1'
#
loop_
_entity.id
_entity.type
_entity.pdbx_description
1 polymer ?
#
loop_
_entity_poly.entity_id
_entity_poly.type
_entity_poly.pdbx_seq_one_letter_code
_entity_poly.pdbx_strand_id
1 'polypeptide(L)'
;NILGIFDRLHTPNFPARHPKMALVLRFSAPLTETGRHEIEITLKDPVGSELMRLDGEMQLGPGPGVTLGSVRVPHVLNMDGLVFPNPGTYTFDVRVDGAHHVSLPLGVHGPETTAEA
;
A
#
# COMPACT_ATOMS: atom_id res chain seq x y z
N ASN A 1 -16.99 -10.51 5.82
CA ASN A 1 -15.76 -10.88 5.07
C ASN A 1 -14.62 -10.24 5.83
N ILE A 2 -13.90 -11.01 6.65
CA ILE A 2 -12.77 -10.47 7.43
C ILE A 2 -11.53 -10.82 6.63
N LEU A 3 -11.04 -9.87 5.84
CA LEU A 3 -9.73 -9.98 5.21
C LEU A 3 -8.77 -9.23 6.12
N GLY A 4 -8.18 -9.96 7.06
CA GLY A 4 -7.17 -9.43 7.97
C GLY A 4 -6.00 -8.88 7.17
N ILE A 5 -5.86 -7.56 7.16
CA ILE A 5 -4.68 -6.85 6.68
C ILE A 5 -3.69 -6.91 7.84
N PHE A 6 -2.51 -7.51 7.62
CA PHE A 6 -1.39 -7.32 8.54
C PHE A 6 -0.97 -5.85 8.44
N ASP A 7 -1.55 -5.01 9.29
CA ASP A 7 -1.25 -3.59 9.40
C ASP A 7 -0.17 -3.32 10.46
N ARG A 8 0.44 -4.38 11.02
CA ARG A 8 1.39 -4.25 12.12
C ARG A 8 2.69 -5.00 11.86
N LEU A 9 3.81 -4.28 11.97
CA LEU A 9 5.17 -4.83 11.94
C LEU A 9 5.80 -4.66 13.32
N HIS A 10 6.35 -5.73 13.89
CA HIS A 10 7.16 -5.68 15.11
C HIS A 10 8.63 -5.88 14.77
N THR A 11 9.50 -5.05 15.35
CA THR A 11 10.94 -5.06 15.08
C THR A 11 11.71 -4.96 16.39
N PRO A 12 12.86 -5.64 16.54
CA PRO A 12 13.63 -5.62 17.79
C PRO A 12 14.46 -4.34 17.96
N ASN A 13 14.71 -3.60 16.88
CA ASN A 13 15.48 -2.36 16.88
C ASN A 13 15.11 -1.47 15.69
N PHE A 14 15.55 -0.22 15.77
CA PHE A 14 15.43 0.77 14.70
C PHE A 14 16.83 1.34 14.37
N PRO A 15 17.11 1.67 13.09
CA PRO A 15 16.23 1.54 11.93
C PRO A 15 15.97 0.08 11.56
N ALA A 16 14.71 -0.26 11.29
CA ALA A 16 14.31 -1.63 11.00
C ALA A 16 14.26 -1.88 9.49
N ARG A 17 15.01 -2.86 9.00
CA ARG A 17 14.95 -3.28 7.59
C ARG A 17 14.00 -4.45 7.42
N HIS A 18 12.96 -4.28 6.59
CA HIS A 18 12.08 -5.35 6.18
C HIS A 18 12.51 -5.90 4.82
N PRO A 19 12.86 -7.20 4.71
CA PRO A 19 13.51 -7.73 3.51
C PRO A 19 12.60 -7.76 2.29
N LYS A 20 11.32 -8.14 2.44
CA LYS A 20 10.33 -8.22 1.37
C LYS A 20 8.96 -7.82 1.86
N MET A 21 8.26 -6.95 1.15
CA MET A 21 6.89 -6.56 1.45
C MET A 21 6.09 -6.49 0.16
N ALA A 22 4.81 -6.84 0.23
CA ALA A 22 3.91 -6.73 -0.91
C ALA A 22 2.70 -5.87 -0.52
N LEU A 23 2.40 -4.87 -1.35
CA LEU A 23 1.14 -4.13 -1.29
C LEU A 23 0.22 -4.69 -2.37
N VAL A 24 -0.92 -5.25 -1.94
CA VAL A 24 -1.92 -5.83 -2.84
C VAL A 24 -3.13 -4.91 -2.91
N LEU A 25 -3.40 -4.37 -4.09
CA LEU A 25 -4.52 -3.49 -4.37
C LEU A 25 -5.47 -4.16 -5.36
N ARG A 26 -6.75 -3.84 -5.26
CA ARG A 26 -7.74 -4.23 -6.28
C ARG A 26 -8.48 -3.00 -6.74
N PHE A 27 -8.15 -2.56 -7.94
CA PHE A 27 -8.84 -1.45 -8.60
C PHE A 27 -10.16 -1.95 -9.16
N SER A 28 -11.22 -1.18 -8.98
CA SER A 28 -12.57 -1.48 -9.49
C SER A 28 -13.15 -0.22 -10.09
N ALA A 29 -13.48 -0.25 -11.38
CA ALA A 29 -13.99 0.92 -12.10
C ALA A 29 -15.15 0.53 -13.04
N PRO A 30 -16.09 1.45 -13.33
CA PRO A 30 -17.08 1.26 -14.39
C PRO A 30 -16.41 1.05 -15.76
N LEU A 31 -17.13 0.43 -16.71
CA LEU A 31 -16.63 0.25 -18.08
C LEU A 31 -16.35 1.58 -18.81
N THR A 32 -16.94 2.69 -18.38
CA THR A 32 -16.66 4.03 -18.94
C THR A 32 -15.29 4.57 -18.56
N GLU A 33 -14.68 4.02 -17.51
CA GLU A 33 -13.35 4.36 -17.01
C GLU A 33 -12.33 3.28 -17.42
N THR A 34 -12.59 2.55 -18.52
CA THR A 34 -11.58 1.67 -19.11
C THR A 34 -10.54 2.51 -19.82
N GLY A 35 -9.27 2.14 -19.66
CA GLY A 35 -8.18 2.88 -20.25
C GLY A 35 -6.91 2.75 -19.44
N ARG A 36 -5.98 3.61 -19.79
CA ARG A 36 -4.69 3.75 -19.15
C ARG A 36 -4.82 4.75 -18.02
N HIS A 37 -4.40 4.36 -16.83
CA HIS A 37 -4.44 5.19 -15.63
C HIS A 37 -3.06 5.26 -15.00
N GLU A 38 -2.68 6.45 -14.56
CA GLU A 38 -1.45 6.66 -13.80
C GLU A 38 -1.72 6.34 -12.33
N ILE A 39 -0.85 5.55 -11.72
CA ILE A 39 -0.91 5.22 -10.29
C ILE A 39 0.32 5.83 -9.62
N GLU A 40 0.09 6.57 -8.56
CA GLU A 40 1.14 7.04 -7.66
C GLU A 40 0.89 6.44 -6.27
N ILE A 41 1.89 5.77 -5.71
CA ILE A 41 1.85 5.24 -4.35
C ILE A 41 2.98 5.88 -3.55
N THR A 42 2.62 6.59 -2.49
CA THR A 42 3.57 7.23 -1.58
C THR A 42 3.54 6.56 -0.22
N LEU A 43 4.69 6.14 0.29
CA LEU A 43 4.84 5.77 1.69
C LEU A 43 5.29 6.98 2.50
N LYS A 44 4.51 7.35 3.50
CA LYS A 44 4.80 8.42 4.45
C LYS A 44 5.19 7.89 5.81
N ASP A 45 6.12 8.58 6.45
CA ASP A 45 6.53 8.34 7.83
C ASP A 45 5.50 8.88 8.85
N PRO A 46 5.70 8.63 10.16
CA PRO A 46 4.78 9.10 11.20
C PRO A 46 4.65 10.63 11.33
N VAL A 47 5.57 11.41 10.76
CA VAL A 47 5.48 12.89 10.73
C VAL A 47 4.95 13.42 9.40
N GLY A 48 4.61 12.53 8.46
CA GLY A 48 4.04 12.85 7.14
C GLY A 48 5.07 13.06 6.03
N SER A 49 6.37 12.84 6.28
CA SER A 49 7.41 12.96 5.27
C SER A 49 7.39 11.75 4.35
N GLU A 50 7.67 11.98 3.06
CA GLU A 50 7.77 10.91 2.07
C GLU A 50 9.05 10.09 2.27
N LEU A 51 8.89 8.77 2.45
CA LEU A 51 10.00 7.81 2.52
C LEU A 51 10.27 7.14 1.19
N MET A 52 9.21 6.93 0.41
CA MET A 52 9.25 6.29 -0.88
C MET A 52 8.07 6.77 -1.70
N ARG A 53 8.29 6.87 -3.01
CA ARG A 53 7.26 7.02 -4.02
C ARG A 53 7.48 5.99 -5.12
N LEU A 54 6.38 5.42 -5.59
CA LEU A 54 6.33 4.49 -6.71
C LEU A 54 5.28 4.99 -7.69
N ASP A 55 5.74 5.31 -8.89
CA ASP A 55 4.89 5.73 -10.00
C ASP A 55 4.75 4.56 -10.98
N GLY A 56 3.54 4.34 -11.48
CA GLY A 56 3.24 3.24 -12.37
C GLY A 56 2.05 3.53 -13.26
N GLU A 57 1.78 2.59 -14.16
CA GLU A 57 0.66 2.65 -15.08
C GLU A 57 -0.19 1.39 -14.94
N MET A 58 -1.50 1.55 -14.97
CA MET A 58 -2.45 0.45 -14.97
C MET A 58 -3.36 0.55 -16.19
N GLN A 59 -3.53 -0.58 -16.87
CA GLN A 59 -4.55 -0.74 -17.90
C GLN A 59 -5.81 -1.33 -17.28
N LEU A 60 -6.85 -0.51 -17.14
CA LEU A 60 -8.20 -0.96 -16.84
C LEU A 60 -8.86 -1.40 -18.14
N GLY A 61 -9.11 -2.70 -18.29
CA GLY A 61 -9.82 -3.26 -19.44
C GLY A 61 -10.61 -4.50 -19.04
N PRO A 62 -11.71 -4.79 -19.76
CA PRO A 62 -12.45 -6.03 -19.55
C PRO A 62 -11.55 -7.23 -19.86
N GLY A 63 -11.38 -8.13 -18.88
CA GLY A 63 -10.75 -9.42 -19.14
C GLY A 63 -11.63 -10.31 -20.02
N PRO A 64 -11.09 -11.42 -20.57
CA PRO A 64 -11.89 -12.37 -21.32
C PRO A 64 -13.05 -12.89 -20.47
N GLY A 65 -14.29 -12.75 -20.96
CA GLY A 65 -15.50 -13.24 -20.29
C GLY A 65 -16.23 -12.24 -19.36
N VAL A 66 -15.82 -10.97 -19.31
CA VAL A 66 -16.58 -9.94 -18.59
C VAL A 66 -17.81 -9.54 -19.41
N THR A 67 -18.98 -10.02 -18.99
CA THR A 67 -20.21 -9.90 -19.78
C THR A 67 -21.08 -8.70 -19.45
N LEU A 68 -20.96 -8.04 -18.28
CA LEU A 68 -21.64 -6.77 -17.94
C LEU A 68 -21.18 -6.28 -16.55
N GLY A 69 -20.96 -4.97 -16.37
CA GLY A 69 -20.76 -4.34 -15.06
C GLY A 69 -19.51 -3.46 -14.93
N SER A 70 -18.55 -3.88 -14.10
CA SER A 70 -17.33 -3.15 -13.76
C SER A 70 -16.07 -3.98 -14.00
N VAL A 71 -14.97 -3.30 -14.33
CA VAL A 71 -13.64 -3.90 -14.47
C VAL A 71 -13.00 -4.01 -13.09
N ARG A 72 -12.34 -5.14 -12.83
CA ARG A 72 -11.54 -5.35 -11.61
C ARG A 72 -10.16 -5.84 -11.97
N VAL A 73 -9.14 -5.08 -11.59
CA VAL A 73 -7.73 -5.41 -11.86
C VAL A 73 -6.99 -5.53 -10.52
N PRO A 74 -6.49 -6.72 -10.16
CA PRO A 74 -5.57 -6.85 -9.04
C PRO A 74 -4.20 -6.28 -9.43
N HIS A 75 -3.54 -5.61 -8.49
CA HIS A 75 -2.20 -5.09 -8.64
C HIS A 75 -1.38 -5.50 -7.42
N VAL A 76 -0.21 -6.09 -7.64
CA VAL A 76 0.70 -6.53 -6.58
C VAL A 76 2.01 -5.80 -6.75
N LEU A 77 2.34 -4.97 -5.77
CA LEU A 77 3.56 -4.20 -5.74
C LEU A 77 4.52 -4.80 -4.71
N ASN A 78 5.62 -5.36 -5.18
CA ASN A 78 6.66 -5.89 -4.32
C ASN A 78 7.71 -4.81 -4.03
N MET A 79 8.06 -4.68 -2.76
CA MET A 79 9.06 -3.76 -2.25
C MET A 79 10.11 -4.57 -1.51
N ASP A 80 11.37 -4.41 -1.89
CA ASP A 80 12.49 -5.12 -1.28
C ASP A 80 13.31 -4.17 -0.41
N GLY A 81 13.69 -4.65 0.77
CA GLY A 81 14.66 -3.98 1.64
C GLY A 81 14.22 -2.64 2.23
N LEU A 82 12.91 -2.40 2.37
CA LEU A 82 12.36 -1.17 2.95
C LEU A 82 12.92 -0.93 4.36
N VAL A 83 13.27 0.32 4.66
CA VAL A 83 13.82 0.71 5.96
C VAL A 83 12.86 1.64 6.68
N PHE A 84 12.49 1.28 7.90
CA PHE A 84 11.64 2.06 8.80
C PHE A 84 12.54 2.72 9.86
N PRO A 85 12.75 4.03 9.83
CA PRO A 85 13.70 4.69 10.73
C PRO A 85 13.27 4.70 12.20
N ASN A 86 11.96 4.80 12.45
CA ASN A 86 11.39 5.02 13.78
C ASN A 86 10.12 4.18 13.99
N PRO A 87 9.71 3.89 15.25
CA PRO A 87 8.38 3.36 15.50
C PRO A 87 7.30 4.40 15.16
N GLY A 88 6.11 3.93 14.81
CA GLY A 88 4.94 4.78 14.57
C GLY A 88 4.06 4.28 13.43
N THR A 89 3.07 5.09 13.07
CA THR A 89 2.14 4.78 11.98
C THR A 89 2.64 5.36 10.68
N TYR A 90 3.00 4.49 9.76
CA TYR A 90 3.33 4.81 8.38
C TYR A 90 2.06 4.73 7.54
N THR A 91 2.01 5.45 6.43
CA THR A 91 0.81 5.50 5.59
C THR A 91 1.17 5.32 4.11
N PHE A 92 0.55 4.36 3.45
CA PHE A 92 0.55 4.27 1.99
C PHE A 92 -0.61 5.11 1.44
N ASP A 93 -0.29 6.22 0.80
CA ASP A 93 -1.25 7.01 0.03
C ASP A 93 -1.26 6.53 -1.41
N VAL A 94 -2.44 6.18 -1.92
CA VAL A 94 -2.65 5.76 -3.30
C VAL A 94 -3.41 6.86 -4.04
N ARG A 95 -2.82 7.34 -5.14
CA ARG A 95 -3.44 8.24 -6.10
C ARG A 95 -3.60 7.55 -7.45
N VAL A 96 -4.69 7.89 -8.14
CA VAL A 96 -4.95 7.49 -9.52
C VAL A 96 -5.27 8.74 -10.31
N ASP A 97 -4.59 8.97 -11.43
CA ASP A 97 -4.72 10.18 -12.26
C ASP A 97 -4.64 11.49 -11.44
N GLY A 98 -3.73 11.51 -10.45
CA GLY A 98 -3.53 12.65 -9.54
C GLY A 98 -4.56 12.79 -8.42
N ALA A 99 -5.67 12.04 -8.43
CA ALA A 99 -6.68 12.05 -7.38
C ALA A 99 -6.36 11.05 -6.27
N HIS A 100 -6.47 11.47 -5.00
CA HIS A 100 -6.31 10.57 -3.85
C HIS A 100 -7.52 9.65 -3.69
N HIS A 101 -7.27 8.34 -3.58
CA HIS A 101 -8.33 7.34 -3.47
C HIS A 101 -8.36 6.66 -2.10
N VAL A 102 -7.20 6.31 -1.54
CA VAL A 102 -7.13 5.60 -0.26
C VAL A 102 -5.80 5.83 0.44
N SER A 103 -5.85 5.80 1.77
CA SER A 103 -4.69 5.76 2.66
C SER A 103 -4.74 4.46 3.46
N LEU A 104 -3.65 3.69 3.45
CA LEU A 104 -3.55 2.42 4.16
C LEU A 104 -2.50 2.55 5.28
N PRO A 105 -2.90 2.45 6.56
CA PRO A 105 -1.97 2.56 7.68
C PRO A 105 -1.14 1.27 7.85
N LEU A 106 0.11 1.45 8.28
CA LEU A 106 1.04 0.41 8.71
C LEU A 106 1.69 0.84 10.04
N GLY A 107 1.28 0.22 11.14
CA GLY A 107 1.90 0.39 12.45
C GLY A 107 3.22 -0.37 12.55
N VAL A 108 4.32 0.34 12.77
CA VAL A 108 5.63 -0.25 13.01
C VAL A 108 5.99 -0.05 14.49
N HIS A 109 6.14 -1.15 15.21
CA HIS A 109 6.37 -1.18 16.64
C HIS A 109 7.75 -1.73 16.95
N GLY A 110 8.40 -1.13 17.94
CA GLY A 110 9.66 -1.64 18.48
C GLY A 110 9.46 -2.84 19.42
N PRO A 111 10.53 -3.26 20.11
CA PRO A 111 10.38 -4.20 21.20
C PRO A 111 9.39 -3.62 22.21
N GLU A 112 8.43 -4.43 22.63
CA GLU A 112 7.61 -4.10 23.79
C GLU A 112 8.60 -3.99 24.96
N THR A 113 8.86 -2.78 25.43
CA THR A 113 9.47 -2.63 26.75
C THR A 113 8.40 -3.13 27.72
N THR A 114 8.42 -4.42 28.03
CA THR A 114 7.73 -4.95 29.20
C THR A 114 8.31 -4.18 30.37
N ALA A 115 7.58 -3.18 30.85
CA ALA A 115 7.83 -2.61 32.16
C ALA A 115 7.52 -3.74 33.14
N GLU A 116 8.56 -4.49 33.52
CA GLU A 116 8.50 -5.37 34.69
C GLU A 116 8.04 -4.52 35.89
N ALA A 117 6.97 -4.99 36.53
CA ALA A 117 6.57 -4.61 37.87
C ALA A 117 6.44 -5.89 38.70
#